data_AF-A0A3C0KF55-F1
#
_entry.id   AF-A0A3C0KF55-F1
#
_cell.length_a   1.000
_cell.length_b   1.000
_cell.length_c   1.000
_cell.angle_alpha   90.00
_cell.angle_beta   90.00
_cell.angle_gamma   90.00
#
_symmetry.space_group_name_H-M   'P 1'
#
loop_
_entity.id
_entity.type
_entity.pdbx_description
1 polymer ?
#
loop_
_entity_poly.entity_id
_entity_poly.type
_entity_poly.pdbx_seq_one_letter_code
_entity_poly.pdbx_strand_id
1 'polypeptide(L)'
;YPDVIESGGAKSKKAVTIKSHHNVGGLPEQLGLKLLEPLRDLFKDEVRELGVALGLPPEMVYRHPFPGPGLGVRILGEVKKEYADLLRRADAIFIEELRNFRDEATGKTWYDLTSQAFTVFLPVKSVG
;
A
#
# COMPACT_ATOMS: atom_id res chain seq x y z
N TYR A 1 12.84 5.67 -10.46
CA TYR A 1 11.59 5.17 -9.86
C TYR A 1 10.66 4.61 -10.93
N PRO A 2 9.86 3.54 -10.70
CA PRO A 2 8.89 3.04 -11.67
C PRO A 2 7.93 4.13 -12.13
N ASP A 3 7.41 4.99 -11.25
CA ASP A 3 6.52 6.06 -11.71
C ASP A 3 7.21 7.08 -12.62
N VAL A 4 8.50 7.39 -12.42
CA VAL A 4 9.28 8.27 -13.33
C VAL A 4 9.69 7.55 -14.61
N ILE A 5 9.94 6.23 -14.56
CA ILE A 5 10.28 5.40 -15.73
C ILE A 5 9.02 5.09 -16.56
N GLU A 6 7.88 4.88 -15.91
CA GLU A 6 6.56 4.67 -16.49
C GLU A 6 5.98 5.97 -17.06
N SER A 7 6.27 7.12 -16.44
CA SER A 7 5.85 8.44 -16.94
C SER A 7 6.88 9.12 -17.85
N GLY A 8 8.13 8.65 -17.90
CA GLY A 8 9.26 9.34 -18.51
C GLY A 8 10.27 8.43 -19.19
N GLY A 9 10.06 8.18 -20.48
CA GLY A 9 11.17 8.07 -21.43
C GLY A 9 11.70 6.68 -21.80
N ALA A 10 10.85 5.78 -22.30
CA ALA A 10 11.28 4.92 -23.40
C ALA A 10 11.23 5.75 -24.70
N LYS A 11 12.29 5.75 -25.52
CA LYS A 11 12.40 6.39 -26.85
C LYS A 11 11.41 5.84 -27.91
N SER A 12 10.25 5.36 -27.49
CA SER A 12 9.15 4.90 -28.33
C SER A 12 7.89 5.61 -27.87
N LYS A 13 7.23 6.32 -28.80
CA LYS A 13 6.05 7.18 -28.64
C LYS A 13 4.77 6.42 -28.20
N LYS A 14 4.84 5.60 -27.15
CA LYS A 14 3.71 4.80 -26.62
C LYS A 14 3.50 4.90 -25.11
N ALA A 15 4.37 5.58 -24.37
CA ALA A 15 4.32 5.62 -22.91
C ALA A 15 3.61 6.85 -22.31
N VAL A 16 2.96 7.70 -23.13
CA VAL A 16 2.29 8.93 -22.62
C VAL A 16 0.84 8.65 -22.16
N THR A 17 0.32 7.44 -22.36
CA THR A 17 -1.11 7.12 -22.12
C THR A 17 -1.37 6.08 -21.03
N ILE A 18 -0.40 5.78 -20.17
CA ILE A 18 -0.61 4.82 -19.08
C ILE A 18 -0.56 5.59 -17.76
N LYS A 19 -1.76 5.90 -17.24
CA LYS A 19 -2.14 6.61 -15.98
C LYS A 19 -2.93 7.91 -16.13
N SER A 20 -3.60 8.16 -17.25
CA SER A 20 -4.57 9.27 -17.36
C SER A 20 -5.95 8.99 -16.74
N HIS A 21 -6.21 7.77 -16.22
CA HIS A 21 -7.55 7.37 -15.77
C HIS A 21 -7.56 6.58 -14.46
N HIS A 22 -6.79 7.03 -13.46
CA HIS A 22 -6.99 6.55 -12.10
C HIS A 22 -7.05 7.73 -11.14
N ASN A 23 -8.28 8.00 -10.68
CA ASN A 23 -8.65 8.90 -9.60
C ASN A 23 -8.35 10.37 -9.89
N VAL A 24 -9.30 11.12 -10.47
CA VAL A 24 -10.32 11.89 -9.71
C VAL A 24 -11.47 12.27 -10.65
N GLY A 25 -12.63 11.63 -10.52
CA GLY A 25 -13.86 12.20 -11.07
C GLY A 25 -14.24 13.43 -10.23
N GLY A 26 -14.30 14.62 -10.83
CA GLY A 26 -14.81 15.84 -10.18
C GLY A 26 -13.78 16.93 -9.86
N LEU A 27 -12.50 16.78 -10.24
CA LEU A 27 -11.56 17.90 -10.21
C LEU A 27 -11.56 18.65 -11.55
N PRO A 28 -11.40 19.99 -11.55
CA PRO A 28 -11.23 20.75 -12.78
C PRO A 28 -10.00 20.27 -13.57
N GLU A 29 -10.06 20.42 -14.89
CA GLU A 29 -9.02 19.96 -15.83
C GLU A 29 -7.62 20.47 -15.47
N GLN A 30 -7.56 21.67 -14.87
CA GLN A 30 -6.36 22.17 -14.21
C GLN A 30 -6.68 22.65 -12.80
N LEU A 31 -6.04 22.00 -11.84
CA LEU A 31 -5.83 22.57 -10.52
C LEU A 31 -4.63 23.50 -10.69
N GLY A 32 -4.80 24.82 -10.56
CA GLY A 32 -3.74 25.82 -10.73
C GLY A 32 -2.64 25.77 -9.66
N LEU A 33 -2.15 24.57 -9.34
CA LEU A 33 -1.17 24.25 -8.32
C LEU A 33 0.16 23.90 -8.97
N LYS A 34 1.25 24.25 -8.29
CA LYS A 34 2.60 23.81 -8.68
C LYS A 34 2.87 22.45 -8.05
N LEU A 35 3.33 21.48 -8.85
CA LEU A 35 3.70 20.15 -8.39
C LEU A 35 5.09 20.19 -7.72
N LEU A 36 5.21 19.62 -6.52
CA LEU A 36 6.46 19.46 -5.78
C LEU A 36 6.62 17.99 -5.37
N GLU A 37 7.64 17.32 -5.87
CA GLU A 37 7.91 15.89 -5.64
C GLU A 37 9.29 15.70 -4.99
N PRO A 38 9.44 15.95 -3.68
CA PRO A 38 10.76 15.99 -3.01
C PRO A 38 11.47 14.63 -2.95
N LEU A 39 10.76 13.53 -3.20
CA LEU A 39 11.28 12.16 -3.14
C LEU A 39 11.50 11.56 -4.55
N ARG A 40 11.40 12.37 -5.61
CA ARG A 40 11.38 11.92 -7.01
C ARG A 40 12.60 11.09 -7.42
N ASP A 41 13.76 11.45 -6.87
CA ASP A 41 15.05 10.85 -7.24
C ASP A 41 15.47 9.72 -6.29
N LEU A 42 14.66 9.39 -5.28
CA LEU A 42 14.96 8.38 -4.27
C LEU A 42 14.28 7.03 -4.59
N PHE A 43 14.97 5.93 -4.28
CA PHE A 43 14.43 4.58 -4.26
C PHE A 43 13.69 4.29 -2.94
N LYS A 44 12.94 3.18 -2.90
CA LYS A 44 12.05 2.84 -1.77
C LYS A 44 12.82 2.61 -0.46
N ASP A 45 13.98 1.99 -0.55
CA ASP A 45 14.96 1.81 0.52
C ASP A 45 15.54 3.15 0.99
N GLU A 46 15.97 4.01 0.07
CA GLU A 46 16.48 5.35 0.41
C GLU A 46 15.42 6.22 1.09
N VAL A 47 14.15 6.15 0.64
CA VAL A 47 13.02 6.82 1.30
C VAL A 47 12.80 6.29 2.72
N ARG A 48 13.03 4.99 2.96
CA ARG A 48 12.92 4.40 4.29
C ARG A 48 14.05 4.87 5.20
N GLU A 49 15.28 4.82 4.73
CA GLU A 49 16.45 5.31 5.46
C GLU A 49 16.29 6.79 5.84
N LEU A 50 15.85 7.61 4.88
CA LEU A 50 15.52 9.02 5.13
C LEU A 50 14.43 9.17 6.19
N GLY A 51 13.37 8.36 6.13
CA GLY A 51 12.29 8.38 7.11
C GLY A 51 12.78 8.12 8.54
N VAL A 52 13.66 7.11 8.72
CA VAL A 52 14.27 6.80 10.02
C VAL A 52 15.19 7.92 10.47
N ALA A 53 16.02 8.47 9.58
CA ALA A 53 16.91 9.59 9.89
C ALA A 53 16.15 10.87 10.32
N LEU A 54 14.94 11.07 9.79
CA LEU A 54 14.02 12.15 10.19
C LEU A 54 13.26 11.87 11.50
N GLY A 55 13.48 10.72 12.13
CA GLY A 55 12.86 10.34 13.41
C GLY A 55 11.47 9.70 13.29
N LEU A 56 11.07 9.23 12.10
CA LEU A 56 9.83 8.46 11.96
C LEU A 56 9.98 7.08 12.61
N PRO A 57 8.92 6.55 13.27
CA PRO A 57 8.97 5.23 13.87
C PRO A 57 9.28 4.14 12.83
N PRO A 58 10.25 3.25 13.07
CA PRO A 58 10.59 2.17 12.14
C PRO A 58 9.38 1.30 11.76
N GLU A 59 8.46 1.01 12.69
CA GLU A 59 7.27 0.22 12.40
C GLU A 59 6.33 0.87 11.37
N MET A 60 6.37 2.21 11.26
CA MET A 60 5.63 2.97 10.25
C MET A 60 6.37 2.98 8.92
N VAL A 61 7.69 3.19 8.95
CA VAL A 61 8.53 3.28 7.74
C VAL A 61 8.61 1.96 6.99
N TYR A 62 8.75 0.86 7.73
CA TYR A 62 8.88 -0.49 7.17
C TYR A 62 7.54 -1.23 7.03
N ARG A 63 6.40 -0.54 7.21
CA ARG A 63 5.08 -1.15 7.00
C ARG A 63 4.91 -1.67 5.57
N HIS A 64 4.18 -2.76 5.44
CA HIS A 64 3.73 -3.29 4.15
C HIS A 64 2.94 -2.23 3.36
N PRO A 65 2.98 -2.26 2.02
CA PRO A 65 2.15 -1.39 1.21
C PRO A 65 0.66 -1.64 1.46
N PHE A 66 -0.12 -0.55 1.52
CA PHE A 66 -1.57 -0.58 1.65
C PHE A 66 -2.21 0.12 0.45
N PRO A 67 -3.19 -0.50 -0.24
CA PRO A 67 -3.73 0.02 -1.50
C PRO A 67 -4.54 1.32 -1.28
N GLY A 68 -4.58 2.19 -2.30
CA GLY A 68 -5.32 3.45 -2.25
C GLY A 68 -6.82 3.30 -1.92
N PRO A 69 -7.56 2.39 -2.58
CA PRO A 69 -8.95 2.07 -2.21
C PRO A 69 -9.12 1.38 -0.84
N GLY A 70 -8.02 1.06 -0.15
CA GLY A 70 -7.98 0.46 1.17
C GLY A 70 -8.73 -0.86 1.30
N LEU A 71 -9.57 -0.97 2.33
CA LEU A 71 -10.37 -2.17 2.58
C LEU A 71 -11.46 -2.41 1.53
N GLY A 72 -11.80 -1.39 0.72
CA GLY A 72 -12.83 -1.52 -0.31
C GLY A 72 -12.50 -2.58 -1.37
N VAL A 73 -11.22 -2.79 -1.65
CA VAL A 73 -10.74 -3.86 -2.56
C VAL A 73 -10.46 -5.18 -1.84
N ARG A 74 -10.64 -5.23 -0.52
CA ARG A 74 -10.47 -6.43 0.32
C ARG A 74 -11.80 -7.02 0.80
N ILE A 75 -12.92 -6.38 0.49
CA ILE A 75 -14.27 -6.89 0.74
C ILE A 75 -14.83 -7.31 -0.62
N LEU A 76 -15.06 -8.60 -0.82
CA LEU A 76 -15.62 -9.06 -2.09
C LEU A 76 -17.11 -8.73 -2.16
N GLY A 77 -17.52 -8.03 -3.22
CA GLY A 77 -18.90 -7.61 -3.43
C GLY A 77 -19.21 -6.25 -2.81
N GLU A 78 -20.41 -6.10 -2.25
CA GLU A 78 -20.88 -4.85 -1.67
C GLU A 78 -20.08 -4.49 -0.40
N VAL A 79 -19.54 -3.27 -0.36
CA VAL A 79 -18.82 -2.76 0.81
C VAL A 79 -19.81 -2.25 1.85
N LYS A 80 -19.97 -2.98 2.95
CA LYS A 80 -20.79 -2.58 4.10
C LYS A 80 -19.93 -2.27 5.32
N LYS A 81 -20.42 -1.37 6.17
CA LYS A 81 -19.77 -1.03 7.45
C LYS A 81 -19.53 -2.27 8.30
N GLU A 82 -20.52 -3.15 8.42
CA GLU A 82 -20.40 -4.41 9.17
C GLU A 82 -19.23 -5.30 8.68
N TYR A 83 -19.05 -5.41 7.36
CA TYR A 83 -17.96 -6.21 6.76
C TYR A 83 -16.61 -5.54 7.00
N ALA A 84 -16.54 -4.22 6.86
CA ALA A 84 -15.33 -3.46 7.16
C ALA A 84 -14.94 -3.54 8.64
N ASP A 85 -15.91 -3.52 9.55
CA ASP A 85 -15.69 -3.63 11.00
C ASP A 85 -15.16 -5.02 11.39
N LEU A 86 -15.69 -6.09 10.77
CA LEU A 86 -15.18 -7.45 10.92
C LEU A 86 -13.77 -7.60 10.33
N LEU A 87 -13.58 -7.12 9.10
CA LEU A 87 -12.32 -7.21 8.40
C LEU A 87 -11.20 -6.47 9.14
N ARG A 88 -11.47 -5.28 9.71
CA ARG A 88 -10.49 -4.53 10.51
C ARG A 88 -10.01 -5.32 11.73
N ARG A 89 -10.91 -6.05 12.40
CA ARG A 89 -10.54 -6.88 13.56
C ARG A 89 -9.70 -8.09 13.13
N ALA A 90 -10.12 -8.77 12.06
CA ALA A 90 -9.38 -9.91 11.53
C ALA A 90 -7.98 -9.51 11.04
N ASP A 91 -7.86 -8.39 10.31
CA ASP A 91 -6.58 -7.87 9.82
C ASP A 91 -5.67 -7.47 10.97
N ALA A 92 -6.20 -6.81 12.01
CA ALA A 92 -5.42 -6.40 13.17
C ALA A 92 -4.79 -7.61 13.88
N ILE A 93 -5.59 -8.65 14.15
CA ILE A 93 -5.10 -9.88 14.77
C ILE A 93 -4.06 -10.55 13.86
N PHE A 94 -4.36 -10.72 12.57
CA PHE A 94 -3.45 -11.38 11.65
C PHE A 94 -2.08 -10.67 11.56
N ILE A 95 -2.07 -9.34 11.46
CA ILE A 95 -0.83 -8.56 11.42
C ILE A 95 -0.10 -8.58 12.76
N GLU A 96 -0.83 -8.56 13.88
CA GLU A 96 -0.24 -8.70 15.22
C GLU A 96 0.49 -10.04 15.36
N GLU A 97 -0.12 -11.15 14.97
CA GLU A 97 0.53 -12.46 15.04
C GLU A 97 1.77 -12.55 14.15
N LEU A 98 1.72 -12.00 12.94
CA LEU A 98 2.90 -11.96 12.06
C LEU A 98 4.06 -11.16 12.67
N ARG A 99 3.77 -10.14 13.48
CA ARG A 99 4.79 -9.35 14.18
C ARG A 99 5.31 -10.05 15.45
N ASN A 100 4.45 -10.80 16.14
CA ASN A 100 4.79 -11.45 17.40
C ASN A 100 5.61 -12.73 17.21
N PHE A 101 5.36 -13.48 16.14
CA PHE A 101 6.07 -14.74 15.87
C PHE A 101 7.29 -14.56 14.99
N ARG A 102 8.34 -15.32 15.30
CA ARG A 102 9.63 -15.30 14.59
C ARG A 102 9.91 -16.63 13.91
N ASP A 103 10.57 -16.55 12.78
CA ASP A 103 11.17 -17.69 12.11
C ASP A 103 12.48 -18.08 12.80
N GLU A 104 12.64 -19.35 13.16
CA GLU A 104 13.78 -19.84 13.93
C GLU A 104 15.10 -19.77 13.14
N ALA A 105 15.04 -19.93 11.82
CA ALA A 105 16.24 -19.96 10.97
C ALA A 105 16.85 -18.56 10.78
N THR A 106 16.00 -17.54 10.66
CA THR A 106 16.42 -16.16 10.36
C THR A 106 16.40 -15.24 11.57
N GLY A 107 15.68 -15.60 12.64
CA GLY A 107 15.43 -14.76 13.82
C GLY A 107 14.53 -13.54 13.56
N LYS A 108 13.99 -13.40 12.34
CA LYS A 108 13.11 -12.30 11.93
C LYS A 108 11.65 -12.62 12.20
N THR A 109 10.82 -11.58 12.32
CA THR A 109 9.36 -11.80 12.44
C THR A 109 8.80 -12.27 11.10
N TRP A 110 7.69 -13.02 11.13
CA TRP A 110 7.01 -13.40 9.89
C TRP A 110 6.52 -12.19 9.08
N TYR A 111 6.25 -11.08 9.76
CA TYR A 111 5.94 -9.79 9.15
C TYR A 111 7.11 -9.27 8.30
N ASP A 112 8.33 -9.32 8.82
CA ASP A 112 9.54 -8.81 8.14
C ASP A 112 9.96 -9.69 6.96
N LEU A 113 9.63 -10.99 7.02
CA LEU A 113 9.93 -11.94 5.95
C LEU A 113 8.89 -11.90 4.80
N THR A 114 7.73 -11.30 5.03
CA THR A 114 6.64 -11.25 4.06
C THR A 114 6.60 -9.90 3.36
N SER A 115 6.54 -9.89 2.03
CA SER A 115 6.48 -8.63 1.26
C SER A 115 5.18 -7.85 1.47
N GLN A 116 4.06 -8.57 1.59
CA GLN A 116 2.74 -8.00 1.88
C GLN A 116 1.82 -9.08 2.48
N ALA A 117 1.13 -8.74 3.57
CA ALA A 117 0.11 -9.59 4.18
C ALA A 117 -1.18 -8.80 4.43
N PHE A 118 -2.33 -9.46 4.28
CA PHE A 118 -3.65 -8.89 4.55
C PHE A 118 -4.73 -9.96 4.61
N THR A 119 -5.85 -9.59 5.20
CA THR A 119 -7.09 -10.37 5.21
C THR A 119 -8.07 -9.92 4.12
N VAL A 120 -8.96 -10.82 3.71
CA VAL A 120 -10.04 -10.57 2.74
C VAL A 120 -11.35 -11.03 3.34
N PHE A 121 -12.40 -10.23 3.20
CA PHE A 121 -13.76 -10.61 3.61
C PHE A 121 -14.51 -11.26 2.45
N LEU A 122 -14.99 -12.48 2.68
CA LEU A 122 -15.83 -13.22 1.76
C LEU A 122 -17.28 -13.21 2.30
N PRO A 123 -18.28 -12.70 1.56
CA PRO A 123 -19.67 -12.67 2.00
C PRO A 123 -20.34 -14.04 1.83
N VAL A 124 -19.69 -15.11 2.29
CA VAL A 124 -20.19 -16.48 2.27
C VAL A 124 -20.32 -16.98 3.71
N LYS A 125 -21.26 -17.91 3.93
CA LYS A 125 -21.49 -18.51 5.24
C LYS A 125 -20.76 -19.84 5.34
N SER A 126 -20.16 -20.09 6.49
CA SER A 126 -19.71 -21.42 6.93
C SER A 126 -20.54 -21.82 8.15
N VAL A 127 -20.58 -23.12 8.46
CA VAL A 127 -21.10 -23.59 9.75
C VAL A 127 -20.21 -23.01 10.85
N GLY A 128 -20.84 -22.39 11.85
CA GLY A 128 -20.19 -21.83 13.04
C GLY A 128 -20.22 -22.78 14.22
#